data_AF-A0A6P3ZEB0-F1
#
_entry.id   AF-A0A6P3ZEB0-F1
#
_cell.length_a   1.000
_cell.length_b   1.000
_cell.length_c   1.000
_cell.angle_alpha   90.00
_cell.angle_beta   90.00
_cell.angle_gamma   90.00
#
_symmetry.space_group_name_H-M   'P 1'
#
loop_
_entity.id
_entity.type
_entity.pdbx_description
1 polymer ?
#
loop_
_entity_poly.entity_id
_entity_poly.type
_entity_poly.pdbx_seq_one_letter_code
_entity_poly.pdbx_strand_id
1 'polypeptide(L)'
;MLINFKIFIYEPNSPLTFKSPAELLFYTSLRNSPFATRNAQEAHLFFVPFSADLSTRSIARLVRGLRTDLPYWNRTLGADHFYVSCAGIGYESDRNLVELKKNSVQISCFPATPGKFIPHKDISLPPLATPHAPHAPTNETASGSFRFLCYFRHTVGTESTLARELIGDPDFVIESEPSDEMTNAERLSSSKFCLFDYEINISGIGEALRFGCVPAVITDRPINDLPFIDVLRWQEIAVFLRRGGGARELKRVLDGTSQHRYVRMKELGVVSSQHFMWNESPEPLDCFNTLIYQLWLRRHTIRYVRRE
;
A
#
# COMPACT_ATOMS: atom_id res chain seq x y z
N MET A 1 -2.37 -22.26 -6.56
CA MET A 1 -3.59 -21.76 -5.87
C MET A 1 -4.31 -20.69 -6.69
N LEU A 2 -3.61 -19.68 -7.24
CA LEU A 2 -4.22 -18.64 -8.08
C LEU A 2 -4.49 -19.03 -9.56
N ILE A 3 -4.03 -20.20 -10.02
CA ILE A 3 -4.11 -20.64 -11.43
C ILE A 3 -5.53 -20.56 -12.00
N ASN A 4 -6.54 -20.90 -11.18
CA ASN A 4 -7.94 -20.88 -11.58
C ASN A 4 -8.68 -19.61 -11.14
N PHE A 5 -8.00 -18.65 -10.51
CA PHE A 5 -8.65 -17.44 -10.02
C PHE A 5 -8.99 -16.52 -11.20
N LYS A 6 -10.26 -16.17 -11.32
CA LYS A 6 -10.78 -15.37 -12.44
C LYS A 6 -11.55 -14.16 -11.93
N ILE A 7 -11.35 -13.03 -12.58
CA ILE A 7 -11.93 -11.74 -12.27
C ILE A 7 -12.68 -11.26 -13.51
N PHE A 8 -13.99 -11.08 -13.37
CA PHE A 8 -14.77 -10.41 -14.40
C PHE A 8 -14.63 -8.90 -14.25
N ILE A 9 -14.39 -8.20 -15.35
CA ILE A 9 -14.25 -6.73 -15.36
C ILE A 9 -15.50 -6.16 -16.02
N TYR A 10 -16.25 -5.32 -15.31
CA TYR A 10 -17.33 -4.57 -15.93
C TYR A 10 -16.77 -3.59 -16.96
N GLU A 11 -17.42 -3.48 -18.11
CA GLU A 11 -17.02 -2.51 -19.13
C GLU A 11 -17.40 -1.09 -18.68
N PRO A 12 -16.45 -0.13 -18.68
CA PRO A 12 -16.75 1.23 -18.30
C PRO A 12 -17.53 1.94 -19.41
N ASN A 13 -18.51 2.76 -19.04
CA ASN A 13 -19.33 3.53 -19.99
C ASN A 13 -18.57 4.72 -20.64
N SER A 14 -17.41 5.08 -20.10
CA SER A 14 -16.57 6.19 -20.55
C SER A 14 -15.09 5.88 -20.25
N PRO A 15 -14.15 6.58 -20.91
CA PRO A 15 -12.74 6.52 -20.51
C PRO A 15 -12.57 6.82 -19.03
N LEU A 16 -11.71 6.04 -18.36
CA LEU A 16 -11.43 6.18 -16.93
C LEU A 16 -10.32 7.19 -16.71
N THR A 17 -10.44 7.99 -15.65
CA THR A 17 -9.36 8.83 -15.13
C THR A 17 -8.84 8.23 -13.82
N PHE A 18 -7.53 8.33 -13.61
CA PHE A 18 -6.85 7.78 -12.44
C PHE A 18 -6.15 8.89 -11.68
N LYS A 19 -6.19 8.81 -10.35
CA LYS A 19 -5.60 9.82 -9.46
C LYS A 19 -4.11 9.56 -9.20
N SER A 20 -3.65 8.33 -9.40
CA SER A 20 -2.24 7.97 -9.21
C SER A 20 -1.73 7.03 -10.31
N PRO A 21 -0.41 7.07 -10.62
CA PRO A 21 0.22 6.09 -11.50
C PRO A 21 0.04 4.63 -11.03
N ALA A 22 0.02 4.38 -9.72
CA ALA A 22 -0.20 3.04 -9.16
C ALA A 22 -1.61 2.51 -9.47
N GLU A 23 -2.62 3.39 -9.44
CA GLU A 23 -4.00 3.04 -9.76
C GLU A 23 -4.15 2.68 -11.25
N LEU A 24 -3.54 3.48 -12.13
CA LEU A 24 -3.48 3.17 -13.56
C LEU A 24 -2.77 1.84 -13.80
N LEU A 25 -1.61 1.62 -13.17
CA LEU A 25 -0.81 0.42 -13.36
C LEU A 25 -1.55 -0.84 -12.87
N PHE A 26 -2.21 -0.76 -11.72
CA PHE A 26 -3.07 -1.85 -11.26
C PHE A 26 -4.15 -2.19 -12.28
N TYR A 27 -4.84 -1.19 -12.83
CA TYR A 27 -5.90 -1.39 -13.81
C TYR A 27 -5.39 -2.01 -15.11
N THR A 28 -4.28 -1.52 -15.65
CA THR A 28 -3.69 -2.05 -16.88
C THR A 28 -3.14 -3.46 -16.68
N SER A 29 -2.42 -3.71 -15.57
CA SER A 29 -1.96 -5.06 -15.21
C SER A 29 -3.13 -6.03 -15.05
N LEU A 30 -4.22 -5.62 -14.38
CA LEU A 30 -5.40 -6.47 -14.22
C LEU A 30 -6.01 -6.88 -15.57
N ARG A 31 -6.23 -5.93 -16.47
CA ARG A 31 -6.81 -6.20 -17.81
C ARG A 31 -5.95 -7.12 -18.66
N ASN A 32 -4.63 -7.00 -18.55
CA ASN A 32 -3.68 -7.78 -19.35
C ASN A 32 -3.27 -9.10 -18.67
N SER A 33 -3.72 -9.33 -17.44
CA SER A 33 -3.35 -10.52 -16.66
C SER A 33 -4.16 -11.77 -17.07
N PRO A 34 -3.63 -12.97 -16.79
CA PRO A 34 -4.39 -14.23 -16.95
C PRO A 34 -5.56 -14.35 -15.96
N PHE A 35 -5.68 -13.46 -14.97
CA PHE A 35 -6.79 -13.43 -14.03
C PHE A 35 -8.05 -12.81 -14.65
N ALA A 36 -7.93 -11.93 -15.64
CA ALA A 36 -9.08 -11.34 -16.30
C ALA A 36 -9.88 -12.39 -17.08
N THR A 37 -11.22 -12.32 -17.01
CA THR A 37 -12.12 -13.11 -17.85
C THR A 37 -13.28 -12.25 -18.35
N ARG A 38 -13.75 -12.57 -19.55
CA ARG A 38 -15.03 -12.05 -20.08
C ARG A 38 -16.20 -12.97 -19.75
N ASN A 39 -15.94 -14.19 -19.27
CA ASN A 39 -16.97 -15.12 -18.86
C ASN A 39 -17.28 -14.95 -17.36
N ALA A 40 -18.39 -14.29 -17.06
CA ALA A 40 -18.82 -14.07 -15.69
C ALA A 40 -19.17 -15.36 -14.91
N GLN A 41 -19.40 -16.49 -15.58
CA GLN A 41 -19.66 -17.77 -14.92
C GLN A 41 -18.40 -18.41 -14.34
N GLU A 42 -17.22 -18.08 -14.88
CA GLU A 42 -15.93 -18.53 -14.36
C GLU A 42 -15.39 -17.62 -13.25
N ALA A 43 -15.97 -16.42 -13.11
CA ALA A 43 -15.44 -15.38 -12.25
C ALA A 43 -15.70 -15.66 -10.77
N HIS A 44 -14.65 -15.43 -9.98
CA HIS A 44 -14.63 -15.53 -8.53
C HIS A 44 -14.83 -14.16 -7.87
N LEU A 45 -14.42 -13.10 -8.55
CA LEU A 45 -14.62 -11.71 -8.16
C LEU A 45 -15.00 -10.84 -9.37
N PHE A 46 -15.63 -9.71 -9.07
CA PHE A 46 -16.11 -8.74 -10.05
C PHE A 46 -15.48 -7.38 -9.81
N PHE A 47 -14.68 -6.92 -10.75
CA PHE A 47 -14.05 -5.60 -10.68
C PHE A 47 -14.99 -4.53 -11.23
N VAL A 48 -15.28 -3.51 -10.41
CA VAL A 48 -16.09 -2.35 -10.78
C VAL A 48 -15.18 -1.16 -11.06
N PRO A 49 -14.89 -0.83 -12.33
CA PRO A 49 -14.11 0.35 -12.66
C PRO A 49 -14.97 1.61 -12.59
N PHE A 50 -14.40 2.67 -12.01
CA PHE A 50 -14.91 4.03 -12.15
C PHE A 50 -13.77 5.04 -12.00
N SER A 51 -13.95 6.21 -12.61
CA SER A 51 -12.97 7.29 -12.57
C SER A 51 -12.75 7.81 -11.15
N ALA A 52 -11.51 8.22 -10.84
CA ALA A 52 -11.16 8.65 -9.49
C ALA A 52 -11.82 9.98 -9.08
N ASP A 53 -12.28 10.79 -10.03
CA ASP A 53 -13.00 12.05 -9.84
C ASP A 53 -14.53 11.89 -9.80
N LEU A 54 -15.03 10.66 -9.90
CA LEU A 54 -16.46 10.41 -9.95
C LEU A 54 -17.13 10.75 -8.60
N SER A 55 -18.16 11.61 -8.65
CA SER A 55 -18.92 11.97 -7.44
C SER A 55 -19.62 10.77 -6.81
N THR A 56 -19.84 10.80 -5.49
CA THR A 56 -20.59 9.74 -4.76
C THR A 56 -21.97 9.48 -5.39
N ARG A 57 -22.67 10.54 -5.81
CA ARG A 57 -23.95 10.43 -6.53
C ARG A 57 -23.82 9.67 -7.85
N SER A 58 -22.75 9.91 -8.61
CA SER A 58 -22.48 9.21 -9.87
C SER A 58 -22.08 7.75 -9.64
N ILE A 59 -21.28 7.45 -8.61
CA ILE A 59 -20.96 6.08 -8.19
C ILE A 59 -22.24 5.33 -7.79
N ALA A 60 -23.14 5.97 -7.05
CA ALA A 60 -24.43 5.38 -6.68
C ALA A 60 -25.28 5.02 -7.91
N ARG A 61 -25.28 5.87 -8.94
CA ARG A 61 -25.95 5.58 -10.22
C ARG A 61 -25.29 4.45 -10.99
N LEU A 62 -23.95 4.38 -10.99
CA LEU A 62 -23.21 3.27 -11.59
C LEU A 62 -23.62 1.94 -10.97
N VAL A 63 -23.55 1.84 -9.64
CA VAL A 63 -23.95 0.61 -8.92
C VAL A 63 -25.42 0.27 -9.18
N ARG A 64 -26.30 1.28 -9.25
CA ARG A 64 -27.70 1.06 -9.63
C ARG A 64 -27.83 0.46 -11.03
N GLY A 65 -27.05 0.92 -12.00
CA GLY A 65 -26.98 0.32 -13.34
C GLY A 65 -26.49 -1.12 -13.28
N LEU A 66 -25.40 -1.40 -12.56
CA LEU A 66 -24.89 -2.78 -12.41
C LEU A 66 -25.94 -3.75 -11.85
N ARG A 67 -26.83 -3.26 -10.98
CA ARG A 67 -27.94 -4.02 -10.40
C ARG A 67 -29.08 -4.29 -11.38
N THR A 68 -29.34 -3.38 -12.30
CA THR A 68 -30.43 -3.53 -13.28
C THR A 68 -29.97 -4.31 -14.49
N ASP A 69 -28.72 -4.14 -14.89
CA ASP A 69 -28.22 -4.58 -16.19
C ASP A 69 -27.71 -6.02 -16.14
N LEU A 70 -27.17 -6.45 -15.00
CA LEU A 70 -26.59 -7.78 -14.82
C LEU A 70 -26.99 -8.41 -13.46
N PRO A 71 -27.16 -9.74 -13.38
CA PRO A 71 -27.63 -10.40 -12.15
C PRO A 71 -26.55 -10.44 -11.04
N TYR A 72 -25.30 -10.18 -11.39
CA TYR A 72 -24.13 -10.46 -10.56
C TYR A 72 -24.06 -9.62 -9.28
N TRP A 73 -24.50 -8.36 -9.31
CA TRP A 73 -24.54 -7.56 -8.08
C TRP A 73 -25.56 -8.11 -7.09
N ASN A 74 -26.76 -8.45 -7.58
CA ASN A 74 -27.88 -8.81 -6.70
C ASN A 74 -27.71 -10.18 -6.02
N ARG A 75 -26.92 -11.10 -6.58
CA ARG A 75 -26.69 -12.43 -5.96
C ARG A 75 -25.93 -12.36 -4.61
N THR A 76 -25.14 -11.32 -4.40
CA THR A 76 -24.24 -11.17 -3.25
C THR A 76 -24.33 -9.79 -2.62
N LEU A 77 -25.18 -8.90 -3.15
CA LEU A 77 -25.25 -7.49 -2.78
C LEU A 77 -23.88 -6.80 -2.87
N GLY A 78 -23.06 -7.19 -3.85
CA GLY A 78 -21.71 -6.64 -4.04
C GLY A 78 -20.61 -7.30 -3.21
N ALA A 79 -20.88 -8.39 -2.47
CA ALA A 79 -19.88 -9.03 -1.60
C ALA A 79 -18.76 -9.78 -2.35
N ASP A 80 -18.98 -10.15 -3.61
CA ASP A 80 -17.98 -10.69 -4.54
C ASP A 80 -17.43 -9.62 -5.48
N HIS A 81 -17.63 -8.34 -5.17
CA HIS A 81 -17.12 -7.21 -5.96
C HIS A 81 -15.94 -6.54 -5.27
N PHE A 82 -15.12 -5.87 -6.06
CA PHE A 82 -14.08 -4.97 -5.56
C PHE A 82 -13.90 -3.78 -6.49
N TYR A 83 -13.29 -2.73 -5.96
CA TYR A 83 -13.02 -1.49 -6.68
C TYR A 83 -11.75 -0.81 -6.15
N VAL A 84 -11.17 0.09 -6.94
CA VAL A 84 -10.05 0.92 -6.49
C VAL A 84 -10.55 2.34 -6.23
N SER A 85 -10.14 2.95 -5.12
CA SER A 85 -10.44 4.33 -4.80
C SER A 85 -9.40 4.91 -3.84
N CYS A 86 -8.47 5.73 -4.35
CA CYS A 86 -7.50 6.43 -3.50
C CYS A 86 -8.16 7.36 -2.47
N ALA A 87 -9.24 8.06 -2.85
CA ALA A 87 -9.96 8.97 -1.97
C ALA A 87 -10.82 8.24 -0.92
N GLY A 88 -11.06 6.95 -1.14
CA GLY A 88 -11.96 6.09 -0.37
C GLY A 88 -13.43 6.52 -0.45
N ILE A 89 -14.32 5.56 -0.26
CA ILE A 89 -15.76 5.83 -0.11
C ILE A 89 -16.09 5.93 1.38
N GLY A 90 -16.79 7.00 1.76
CA GLY A 90 -17.24 7.24 3.13
C GLY A 90 -18.49 6.43 3.50
N TYR A 91 -18.99 6.66 4.72
CA TYR A 91 -20.30 6.15 5.12
C TYR A 91 -21.39 7.08 4.61
N GLU A 92 -22.12 6.62 3.60
CA GLU A 92 -23.17 7.36 2.91
C GLU A 92 -24.56 6.79 3.25
N SER A 93 -25.62 7.54 3.00
CA SER A 93 -27.01 7.07 3.23
C SER A 93 -27.63 6.37 2.02
N ASP A 94 -27.09 6.57 0.81
CA ASP A 94 -27.58 5.88 -0.40
C ASP A 94 -27.29 4.38 -0.30
N ARG A 95 -28.32 3.56 -0.44
CA ARG A 95 -28.25 2.09 -0.36
C ARG A 95 -27.12 1.51 -1.22
N ASN A 96 -26.90 2.03 -2.42
CA ASN A 96 -25.90 1.50 -3.35
C ASN A 96 -24.48 1.77 -2.87
N LEU A 97 -24.25 2.93 -2.26
CA LEU A 97 -22.96 3.27 -1.65
C LEU A 97 -22.73 2.52 -0.35
N VAL A 98 -23.79 2.27 0.44
CA VAL A 98 -23.72 1.43 1.64
C VAL A 98 -23.31 0.01 1.27
N GLU A 99 -23.97 -0.61 0.28
CA GLU A 99 -23.63 -1.94 -0.21
C GLU A 99 -22.19 -1.96 -0.77
N LEU A 100 -21.83 -1.02 -1.65
CA LEU A 100 -20.47 -0.92 -2.20
C LEU A 100 -19.41 -0.79 -1.08
N LYS A 101 -19.62 0.09 -0.11
CA LYS A 101 -18.64 0.32 0.96
C LYS A 101 -18.53 -0.85 1.94
N LYS A 102 -19.66 -1.44 2.35
CA LYS A 102 -19.68 -2.49 3.38
C LYS A 102 -19.39 -3.87 2.83
N ASN A 103 -19.77 -4.15 1.58
CA ASN A 103 -19.75 -5.51 1.05
C ASN A 103 -18.56 -5.74 0.13
N SER A 104 -18.30 -4.81 -0.79
CA SER A 104 -17.24 -4.93 -1.78
C SER A 104 -15.88 -4.62 -1.18
N VAL A 105 -14.81 -5.28 -1.63
CA VAL A 105 -13.44 -4.98 -1.19
C VAL A 105 -12.99 -3.65 -1.80
N GLN A 106 -12.56 -2.69 -0.98
CA GLN A 106 -11.95 -1.45 -1.47
C GLN A 106 -10.43 -1.61 -1.51
N ILE A 107 -9.83 -1.34 -2.66
CA ILE A 107 -8.40 -1.12 -2.80
C ILE A 107 -8.14 0.38 -2.59
N SER A 108 -7.42 0.72 -1.52
CA SER A 108 -7.15 2.11 -1.12
C SER A 108 -5.69 2.45 -1.32
N CYS A 109 -5.38 3.59 -1.91
CA CYS A 109 -3.99 4.06 -2.01
C CYS A 109 -3.41 4.29 -0.61
N PHE A 110 -2.19 3.81 -0.38
CA PHE A 110 -1.51 3.92 0.90
C PHE A 110 -0.78 5.28 1.02
N PRO A 111 -0.90 5.99 2.16
CA PRO A 111 -1.79 5.70 3.29
C PRO A 111 -3.26 6.00 2.96
N ALA A 112 -4.16 5.19 3.51
CA ALA A 112 -5.59 5.31 3.26
C ALA A 112 -6.19 6.53 3.98
N THR A 113 -7.24 7.11 3.39
CA THR A 113 -7.95 8.24 3.99
C THR A 113 -8.55 7.83 5.35
N PRO A 114 -8.29 8.59 6.44
CA PRO A 114 -8.80 8.27 7.77
C PRO A 114 -10.32 8.06 7.80
N GLY A 115 -10.78 7.03 8.51
CA GLY A 115 -12.21 6.71 8.63
C GLY A 115 -12.84 6.05 7.39
N LYS A 116 -12.10 5.90 6.29
CA LYS A 116 -12.59 5.30 5.03
C LYS A 116 -11.94 3.97 4.67
N PHE A 117 -11.28 3.31 5.61
CA PHE A 117 -10.65 1.99 5.42
C PHE A 117 -11.22 0.99 6.42
N ILE A 118 -11.60 -0.21 5.96
CA ILE A 118 -12.14 -1.29 6.79
C ILE A 118 -11.09 -2.40 6.90
N PRO A 119 -10.32 -2.52 8.01
CA PRO A 119 -9.12 -3.37 8.08
C PRO A 119 -9.32 -4.86 7.81
N HIS A 120 -10.48 -5.40 8.14
CA HIS A 120 -10.77 -6.81 7.95
C HIS A 120 -11.28 -7.12 6.52
N LYS A 121 -11.42 -6.13 5.64
CA LYS A 121 -11.99 -6.28 4.29
C LYS A 121 -11.17 -5.59 3.21
N ASP A 122 -10.82 -4.34 3.42
CA ASP A 122 -10.14 -3.47 2.45
C ASP A 122 -8.65 -3.81 2.37
N ILE A 123 -8.02 -3.51 1.23
CA ILE A 123 -6.60 -3.74 0.98
C ILE A 123 -5.92 -2.45 0.54
N SER A 124 -4.62 -2.35 0.80
CA SER A 124 -3.84 -1.15 0.52
C SER A 124 -3.02 -1.32 -0.75
N LEU A 125 -3.16 -0.37 -1.67
CA LEU A 125 -2.36 -0.21 -2.86
C LEU A 125 -1.09 0.57 -2.50
N PRO A 126 0.10 -0.04 -2.53
CA PRO A 126 1.34 0.67 -2.24
C PRO A 126 1.62 1.73 -3.32
N PRO A 127 2.37 2.79 -2.97
CA PRO A 127 2.88 3.75 -3.96
C PRO A 127 3.82 3.05 -4.94
N LEU A 128 4.00 3.62 -6.14
CA LEU A 128 5.03 3.16 -7.07
C LEU A 128 6.42 3.40 -6.46
N ALA A 129 7.32 2.43 -6.66
CA ALA A 129 8.75 2.68 -6.53
C ALA A 129 9.20 3.65 -7.63
N THR A 130 10.24 4.43 -7.35
CA THR A 130 10.93 5.29 -8.33
C THR A 130 11.45 4.42 -9.50
N PRO A 131 11.01 4.68 -10.75
CA PRO A 131 11.32 3.82 -11.91
C PRO A 131 12.82 3.68 -12.22
N HIS A 132 13.63 4.66 -11.83
CA HIS A 132 15.09 4.67 -12.06
C HIS A 132 15.89 4.44 -10.78
N ALA A 133 15.25 3.93 -9.71
CA ALA A 133 15.93 3.60 -8.48
C ALA A 133 17.11 2.66 -8.76
N PRO A 134 18.35 3.05 -8.38
CA PRO A 134 19.54 2.23 -8.55
C PRO A 134 19.32 0.80 -8.07
N HIS A 135 20.07 -0.15 -8.64
CA HIS A 135 20.08 -1.49 -8.09
C HIS A 135 20.48 -1.41 -6.61
N ALA A 136 19.72 -2.11 -5.76
CA ALA A 136 20.09 -2.23 -4.36
C ALA A 136 21.50 -2.83 -4.29
N PRO A 137 22.32 -2.43 -3.31
CA PRO A 137 23.66 -2.99 -3.17
C PRO A 137 23.58 -4.52 -3.08
N THR A 138 24.33 -5.21 -3.94
CA THR A 138 24.52 -6.66 -3.86
C THR A 138 25.16 -6.98 -2.50
N ASN A 139 24.75 -8.09 -1.89
CA ASN A 139 25.11 -8.54 -0.53
C ASN A 139 26.62 -8.64 -0.20
N GLU A 140 27.52 -8.24 -1.10
CA GLU A 140 28.97 -8.39 -0.98
C GLU A 140 29.64 -7.32 -0.10
N THR A 141 28.90 -6.33 0.42
CA THR A 141 29.40 -5.39 1.45
C THR A 141 28.58 -5.44 2.73
N ALA A 142 28.28 -6.65 3.21
CA ALA A 142 27.79 -6.88 4.58
C ALA A 142 28.79 -6.46 5.69
N SER A 143 29.94 -5.85 5.33
CA SER A 143 30.92 -5.26 6.25
C SER A 143 31.04 -3.72 6.13
N GLY A 144 30.10 -3.03 5.49
CA GLY A 144 30.10 -1.56 5.40
C GLY A 144 29.55 -0.92 6.67
N SER A 145 30.39 -0.23 7.44
CA SER A 145 29.98 0.65 8.54
C SER A 145 28.83 1.55 8.09
N PHE A 146 27.68 1.51 8.78
CA PHE A 146 26.65 2.53 8.57
C PHE A 146 27.28 3.91 8.78
N ARG A 147 26.97 4.85 7.90
CA ARG A 147 27.42 6.24 8.05
C ARG A 147 26.51 6.99 9.02
N PHE A 148 25.24 6.62 9.06
CA PHE A 148 24.23 7.27 9.89
C PHE A 148 23.39 6.22 10.65
N LEU A 149 22.96 6.57 11.86
CA LEU A 149 21.98 5.79 12.60
C LEU A 149 20.62 5.84 11.90
N CYS A 150 20.21 7.02 11.45
CA CYS A 150 18.89 7.20 10.87
C CYS A 150 18.86 8.26 9.76
N TYR A 151 18.20 7.94 8.65
CA TYR A 151 17.81 8.90 7.63
C TYR A 151 16.35 9.33 7.83
N PHE A 152 16.06 10.62 7.69
CA PHE A 152 14.71 11.14 7.67
C PHE A 152 14.52 12.10 6.50
N ARG A 153 13.64 11.72 5.58
CA ARG A 153 13.12 12.61 4.53
C ARG A 153 11.87 13.30 5.05
N HIS A 154 11.98 14.60 5.34
CA HIS A 154 10.83 15.41 5.75
C HIS A 154 10.30 16.20 4.56
N THR A 155 9.01 16.51 4.51
CA THR A 155 8.42 17.26 3.39
C THR A 155 8.54 18.76 3.63
N VAL A 156 9.12 19.50 2.67
CA VAL A 156 9.20 20.98 2.69
C VAL A 156 7.81 21.58 2.97
N GLY A 157 7.73 22.50 3.93
CA GLY A 157 6.49 23.19 4.29
C GLY A 157 5.61 22.48 5.33
N THR A 158 6.02 21.29 5.79
CA THR A 158 5.40 20.64 6.95
C THR A 158 6.29 20.86 8.16
N GLU A 159 5.80 21.55 9.20
CA GLU A 159 6.55 21.72 10.45
C GLU A 159 6.66 20.38 11.20
N SER A 160 7.74 19.64 10.95
CA SER A 160 8.10 18.50 11.80
C SER A 160 8.96 18.99 12.95
N THR A 161 8.37 19.07 14.15
CA THR A 161 9.09 19.36 15.40
C THR A 161 10.24 18.38 15.58
N LEU A 162 10.01 17.11 15.24
CA LEU A 162 11.03 16.07 15.31
C LEU A 162 12.18 16.31 14.34
N ALA A 163 11.92 16.72 13.09
CA ALA A 163 12.99 17.09 12.17
C ALA A 163 13.86 18.21 12.77
N ARG A 164 13.23 19.24 13.37
CA ARG A 164 13.94 20.35 14.02
C ARG A 164 14.79 19.91 15.21
N GLU A 165 14.31 18.95 16.00
CA GLU A 165 15.07 18.39 17.12
C GLU A 165 16.27 17.55 16.68
N LEU A 166 16.19 16.93 15.49
CA LEU A 166 17.24 16.06 14.95
C LEU A 166 18.26 16.80 14.08
N ILE A 167 17.92 17.99 13.56
CA ILE A 167 18.86 18.81 12.78
C ILE A 167 20.08 19.15 13.66
N GLY A 168 21.27 18.74 13.18
CA GLY A 168 22.54 18.97 13.85
C GLY A 168 23.06 17.80 14.70
N ASP A 169 22.26 16.74 14.90
CA ASP A 169 22.76 15.50 15.51
C ASP A 169 23.57 14.69 14.46
N PRO A 170 24.83 14.31 14.75
CA PRO A 170 25.69 13.60 13.79
C PRO A 170 25.20 12.19 13.43
N ASP A 171 24.34 11.58 14.25
CA ASP A 171 23.79 10.25 14.00
C ASP A 171 22.63 10.29 12.99
N PHE A 172 22.08 11.47 12.72
CA PHE A 172 20.89 11.66 11.90
C PHE A 172 21.20 12.47 10.63
N VAL A 173 20.70 12.00 9.50
CA VAL A 173 20.70 12.77 8.25
C VAL A 173 19.26 13.15 7.91
N ILE A 174 18.98 14.46 7.91
CA ILE A 174 17.65 15.04 7.72
C ILE A 174 17.66 15.86 6.43
N GLU A 175 16.82 15.50 5.46
CA GLU A 175 16.74 16.19 4.17
C GLU A 175 15.28 16.49 3.81
N SER A 176 15.03 17.61 3.13
CA SER A 176 13.68 18.08 2.82
C SER A 176 13.11 17.53 1.51
N GLU A 177 13.99 17.07 0.63
CA GLU A 177 13.82 16.17 -0.52
C GLU A 177 15.25 15.94 -1.04
N PRO A 178 15.69 14.72 -1.35
CA PRO A 178 16.99 14.50 -1.96
C PRO A 178 17.05 15.19 -3.33
N SER A 179 18.24 15.69 -3.71
CA SER A 179 18.44 16.39 -4.98
C SER A 179 18.11 15.54 -6.20
N ASP A 180 18.25 14.23 -6.06
CA ASP A 180 18.13 13.24 -7.12
C ASP A 180 17.99 11.81 -6.54
N GLU A 181 17.62 10.85 -7.39
CA GLU A 181 17.39 9.46 -7.00
C GLU A 181 18.67 8.73 -6.53
N MET A 182 19.85 9.12 -7.03
CA MET A 182 21.12 8.51 -6.61
C MET A 182 21.46 8.90 -5.18
N THR A 183 21.28 10.19 -4.85
CA THR A 183 21.46 10.70 -3.48
C THR A 183 20.49 9.99 -2.52
N ASN A 184 19.22 9.82 -2.90
CA ASN A 184 18.26 9.06 -2.10
C ASN A 184 18.73 7.62 -1.85
N ALA A 185 19.15 6.91 -2.90
CA ALA A 185 19.66 5.54 -2.79
C ALA A 185 20.91 5.45 -1.89
N GLU A 186 21.82 6.42 -1.98
CA GLU A 186 22.98 6.51 -1.08
C GLU A 186 22.52 6.69 0.38
N ARG A 187 21.58 7.61 0.65
CA ARG A 187 21.06 7.83 2.01
C ARG A 187 20.39 6.59 2.59
N LEU A 188 19.55 5.91 1.79
CA LEU A 188 18.88 4.68 2.20
C LEU A 188 19.90 3.56 2.48
N SER A 189 20.88 3.35 1.61
CA SER A 189 21.87 2.27 1.77
C SER A 189 22.92 2.54 2.87
N SER A 190 23.21 3.80 3.18
CA SER A 190 24.19 4.20 4.19
C SER A 190 23.62 4.38 5.60
N SER A 191 22.31 4.25 5.78
CA SER A 191 21.61 4.46 7.05
C SER A 191 21.11 3.15 7.66
N LYS A 192 21.24 3.01 8.98
CA LYS A 192 20.74 1.83 9.70
C LYS A 192 19.21 1.78 9.69
N PHE A 193 18.57 2.90 10.02
CA PHE A 193 17.12 3.08 10.04
C PHE A 193 16.64 4.20 9.12
N CYS A 194 15.40 4.12 8.67
CA CYS A 194 14.73 5.17 7.89
C CYS A 194 13.47 5.60 8.61
N LEU A 195 13.41 6.86 9.01
CA LEU A 195 12.29 7.43 9.74
C LEU A 195 11.17 7.79 8.79
N PHE A 196 9.98 7.30 9.10
CA PHE A 196 8.74 7.63 8.40
C PHE A 196 7.73 8.19 9.38
N ASP A 197 7.02 9.21 8.95
CA ASP A 197 5.89 9.75 9.68
C ASP A 197 4.62 9.30 8.96
N TYR A 198 3.85 8.42 9.60
CA TYR A 198 2.68 7.81 8.98
C TYR A 198 1.63 8.84 8.53
N GLU A 199 1.52 9.99 9.22
CA GLU A 199 0.52 11.02 8.93
C GLU A 199 1.03 12.11 7.98
N ILE A 200 2.35 12.30 7.91
CA ILE A 200 2.98 13.34 7.07
C ILE A 200 3.55 12.73 5.78
N ASN A 201 4.47 11.79 5.90
CA ASN A 201 5.15 11.18 4.77
C ASN A 201 5.64 9.77 5.09
N ILE A 202 4.98 8.80 4.46
CA ILE A 202 5.36 7.37 4.48
C ILE A 202 5.67 6.84 3.07
N SER A 203 5.81 7.74 2.11
CA SER A 203 6.23 7.39 0.75
C SER A 203 7.66 6.85 0.78
N GLY A 204 7.96 5.85 -0.07
CA GLY A 204 9.28 5.23 -0.12
C GLY A 204 9.52 4.15 0.95
N ILE A 205 8.54 3.76 1.76
CA ILE A 205 8.72 2.67 2.73
C ILE A 205 9.16 1.35 2.07
N GLY A 206 8.64 1.04 0.87
CA GLY A 206 9.09 -0.12 0.09
C GLY A 206 10.51 0.02 -0.46
N GLU A 207 10.94 1.25 -0.77
CA GLU A 207 12.30 1.55 -1.24
C GLU A 207 13.29 1.41 -0.08
N ALA A 208 12.96 1.90 1.11
CA ALA A 208 13.79 1.69 2.32
C ALA A 208 14.01 0.20 2.60
N LEU A 209 12.96 -0.62 2.50
CA LEU A 209 13.09 -2.08 2.60
C LEU A 209 14.04 -2.63 1.53
N ARG A 210 13.91 -2.20 0.28
CA ARG A 210 14.75 -2.64 -0.85
C ARG A 210 16.24 -2.33 -0.64
N PHE A 211 16.56 -1.17 -0.07
CA PHE A 211 17.93 -0.77 0.25
C PHE A 211 18.43 -1.25 1.62
N GLY A 212 17.60 -2.01 2.35
CA GLY A 212 17.96 -2.56 3.67
C GLY A 212 17.99 -1.54 4.80
N CYS A 213 17.35 -0.39 4.62
CA CYS A 213 17.13 0.62 5.65
C CYS A 213 15.88 0.24 6.45
N VAL A 214 16.04 -0.15 7.72
CA VAL A 214 14.90 -0.65 8.51
C VAL A 214 13.93 0.50 8.82
N PRO A 215 12.64 0.41 8.43
CA PRO A 215 11.68 1.47 8.71
C PRO A 215 11.47 1.68 10.21
N ALA A 216 11.58 2.93 10.65
CA ALA A 216 11.14 3.41 11.95
C ALA A 216 9.91 4.29 11.71
N VAL A 217 8.72 3.79 12.04
CA VAL A 217 7.44 4.44 11.70
C VAL A 217 6.87 5.12 12.94
N ILE A 218 6.67 6.43 12.84
CA ILE A 218 6.00 7.23 13.86
C ILE A 218 4.51 7.31 13.56
N THR A 219 3.70 7.09 14.58
CA THR A 219 2.25 7.19 14.52
C THR A 219 1.66 7.49 15.90
N ASP A 220 0.55 8.22 15.93
CA ASP A 220 -0.26 8.41 17.15
C ASP A 220 -1.46 7.48 17.24
N ARG A 221 -1.71 6.71 16.17
CA ARG A 221 -2.84 5.80 16.05
C ARG A 221 -2.41 4.39 15.61
N PRO A 222 -3.24 3.36 15.88
CA PRO A 222 -3.03 2.05 15.28
C PRO A 222 -3.04 2.14 13.75
N ILE A 223 -1.98 1.62 13.11
CA ILE A 223 -1.90 1.55 11.65
C ILE A 223 -2.51 0.22 11.22
N ASN A 224 -3.56 0.29 10.39
CA ASN A 224 -4.32 -0.90 9.96
C ASN A 224 -4.32 -1.10 8.44
N ASP A 225 -3.66 -0.21 7.72
CA ASP A 225 -3.68 -0.10 6.26
C ASP A 225 -2.26 -0.17 5.68
N LEU A 226 -1.28 -0.70 6.42
CA LEU A 226 0.03 -0.97 5.84
C LEU A 226 -0.11 -1.89 4.62
N PRO A 227 0.61 -1.63 3.51
CA PRO A 227 0.55 -2.48 2.34
C PRO A 227 0.84 -3.93 2.70
N PHE A 228 0.06 -4.84 2.08
CA PHE A 228 0.27 -6.28 2.20
C PHE A 228 0.20 -6.84 3.62
N ILE A 229 -0.62 -6.26 4.51
CA ILE A 229 -0.76 -6.73 5.90
C ILE A 229 -1.16 -8.22 6.05
N ASP A 230 -1.77 -8.82 5.01
CA ASP A 230 -2.10 -10.26 4.98
C ASP A 230 -0.91 -11.15 4.62
N VAL A 231 0.17 -10.57 4.13
CA VAL A 231 1.35 -11.26 3.60
C VAL A 231 2.59 -10.94 4.43
N LEU A 232 2.74 -9.66 4.83
CA LEU A 232 3.91 -9.14 5.53
C LEU A 232 3.63 -8.98 7.03
N ARG A 233 4.53 -9.52 7.85
CA ARG A 233 4.52 -9.31 9.30
C ARG A 233 5.32 -8.07 9.63
N TRP A 234 4.69 -6.90 9.51
CA TRP A 234 5.33 -5.59 9.70
C TRP A 234 6.08 -5.43 11.02
N GLN A 235 5.62 -6.06 12.10
CA GLN A 235 6.29 -6.07 13.41
C GLN A 235 7.67 -6.76 13.39
N GLU A 236 7.96 -7.58 12.38
CA GLU A 236 9.26 -8.25 12.20
C GLU A 236 10.21 -7.52 11.24
N ILE A 237 9.74 -6.48 10.54
CA ILE A 237 10.52 -5.76 9.53
C ILE A 237 10.62 -4.25 9.79
N ALA A 238 9.88 -3.72 10.77
CA ALA A 238 9.86 -2.31 11.11
C ALA A 238 9.77 -2.08 12.63
N VAL A 239 10.22 -0.90 13.06
CA VAL A 239 10.06 -0.38 14.42
C VAL A 239 8.92 0.63 14.43
N PHE A 240 8.03 0.54 15.41
CA PHE A 240 6.91 1.47 15.56
C PHE A 240 7.09 2.33 16.81
N LEU A 241 6.88 3.63 16.66
CA LEU A 241 7.14 4.65 17.66
C LEU A 241 5.91 5.55 17.83
N ARG A 242 5.69 6.02 19.06
CA ARG A 242 4.67 7.05 19.35
C ARG A 242 5.27 8.43 19.11
N ARG A 243 4.50 9.38 18.55
CA ARG A 243 5.00 10.72 18.23
C ARG A 243 5.43 11.51 19.48
N GLY A 244 4.71 11.34 20.58
CA GLY A 244 4.91 12.10 21.82
C GLY A 244 6.30 11.97 22.48
N GLY A 245 7.14 11.04 22.02
CA GLY A 245 8.48 10.78 22.55
C GLY A 245 9.59 11.74 22.14
N GLY A 246 9.43 12.45 21.02
CA GLY A 246 10.46 13.31 20.44
C GLY A 246 11.77 12.59 20.06
N ALA A 247 12.82 13.38 19.80
CA ALA A 247 14.12 12.87 19.36
C ALA A 247 14.80 11.94 20.38
N ARG A 248 14.61 12.21 21.68
CA ARG A 248 15.23 11.43 22.76
C ARG A 248 14.69 10.01 22.82
N GLU A 249 13.37 9.84 22.72
CA GLU A 249 12.77 8.51 22.70
C GLU A 249 13.13 7.75 21.43
N LEU A 250 13.12 8.43 20.27
CA LEU A 250 13.57 7.86 19.01
C LEU A 250 14.98 7.28 19.16
N LYS A 251 15.95 8.09 19.57
CA LYS A 251 17.35 7.67 19.74
C LYS A 251 17.47 6.47 20.70
N ARG A 252 16.79 6.53 21.85
CA ARG A 252 16.75 5.42 22.82
C ARG A 252 16.26 4.11 22.21
N VAL A 253 15.21 4.14 21.38
CA VAL A 253 14.65 2.93 20.77
C VAL A 253 15.55 2.40 19.65
N LEU A 254 16.11 3.28 18.82
CA LEU A 254 17.02 2.89 17.75
C LEU A 254 18.31 2.28 18.32
N ASP A 255 18.93 2.91 19.32
CA ASP A 255 20.13 2.41 19.99
C ASP A 255 19.85 1.14 20.82
N GLY A 256 18.69 1.07 21.45
CA GLY A 256 18.24 -0.10 22.20
C GLY A 256 17.93 -1.33 21.33
N THR A 257 17.88 -1.17 20.01
CA THR A 257 17.68 -2.30 19.09
C THR A 257 18.96 -3.10 18.95
N SER A 258 18.99 -4.28 19.58
CA SER A 258 20.13 -5.21 19.50
C SER A 258 20.54 -5.50 18.05
N GLN A 259 21.84 -5.72 17.83
CA GLN A 259 22.39 -6.00 16.50
C GLN A 259 21.73 -7.22 15.83
N HIS A 260 21.49 -8.29 16.59
CA HIS A 260 20.80 -9.49 16.09
C HIS A 260 19.38 -9.17 15.60
N ARG A 261 18.61 -8.41 16.40
CA ARG A 261 17.25 -8.00 16.00
C ARG A 261 17.28 -7.13 14.75
N TYR A 262 18.22 -6.18 14.69
CA TYR A 262 18.39 -5.29 13.54
C TYR A 262 18.69 -6.07 12.25
N VAL A 263 19.69 -6.97 12.27
CA VAL A 263 20.08 -7.77 11.11
C VAL A 263 18.89 -8.59 10.59
N ARG A 264 18.15 -9.24 11.49
CA ARG A 264 16.93 -9.98 11.12
C ARG A 264 15.88 -9.08 10.46
N MET A 265 15.62 -7.89 11.01
CA MET A 265 14.65 -6.94 10.41
C MET A 265 15.09 -6.51 9.02
N LYS A 266 16.39 -6.21 8.83
CA LYS A 266 16.97 -5.84 7.54
C LYS A 266 16.81 -6.96 6.50
N GLU A 267 17.22 -8.18 6.83
CA GLU A 267 17.15 -9.33 5.92
C GLU A 267 15.71 -9.63 5.50
N LEU A 268 14.79 -9.70 6.46
CA LEU A 268 13.37 -9.91 6.19
C LEU A 268 12.77 -8.75 5.37
N GLY A 269 13.20 -7.52 5.65
CA GLY A 269 12.77 -6.33 4.92
C GLY A 269 13.19 -6.37 3.45
N VAL A 270 14.46 -6.68 3.17
CA VAL A 270 14.99 -6.82 1.81
C VAL A 270 14.26 -7.91 1.03
N VAL A 271 14.03 -9.08 1.64
CA VAL A 271 13.23 -10.14 0.98
C VAL A 271 11.80 -9.68 0.73
N SER A 272 11.20 -8.93 1.66
CA SER A 272 9.84 -8.41 1.54
C SER A 272 9.69 -7.32 0.48
N SER A 273 10.77 -6.63 0.10
CA SER A 273 10.69 -5.50 -0.84
C SER A 273 10.27 -5.92 -2.24
N GLN A 274 10.45 -7.19 -2.63
CA GLN A 274 9.98 -7.72 -3.92
C GLN A 274 8.47 -7.49 -4.12
N HIS A 275 7.68 -7.53 -3.02
CA HIS A 275 6.24 -7.29 -3.05
C HIS A 275 5.88 -5.84 -3.38
N PHE A 276 6.82 -4.90 -3.30
CA PHE A 276 6.60 -3.49 -3.65
C PHE A 276 7.05 -3.17 -5.08
N MET A 277 7.62 -4.15 -5.79
CA MET A 277 8.10 -3.95 -7.16
C MET A 277 6.93 -4.02 -8.13
N TRP A 278 6.84 -3.03 -9.01
CA TRP A 278 5.88 -3.02 -10.11
C TRP A 278 6.61 -3.32 -11.41
N ASN A 279 6.17 -4.37 -12.09
CA ASN A 279 6.71 -4.77 -13.39
C ASN A 279 5.71 -4.46 -14.51
N GLU A 280 6.22 -4.12 -15.70
CA GLU A 280 5.36 -3.92 -16.88
C GLU A 280 4.57 -5.19 -17.22
N SER A 281 5.24 -6.34 -17.16
CA SER A 281 4.63 -7.66 -17.20
C SER A 281 4.67 -8.27 -15.80
N PRO A 282 3.52 -8.62 -15.20
CA PRO A 282 3.52 -9.09 -13.81
C PRO A 282 4.36 -10.34 -13.57
N GLU A 283 5.17 -10.31 -12.52
CA GLU A 283 6.09 -11.39 -12.11
C GLU A 283 5.66 -12.04 -10.79
N PRO A 284 6.04 -13.29 -10.51
CA PRO A 284 5.75 -13.92 -9.22
C PRO A 284 6.21 -13.05 -8.03
N LEU A 285 5.34 -12.89 -7.04
CA LEU A 285 5.58 -12.12 -5.81
C LEU A 285 5.72 -10.61 -6.00
N ASP A 286 5.56 -10.08 -7.21
CA ASP A 286 5.53 -8.64 -7.45
C ASP A 286 4.29 -7.98 -6.82
N CYS A 287 4.22 -6.66 -6.89
CA CYS A 287 3.13 -5.89 -6.30
C CYS A 287 1.76 -6.29 -6.85
N PHE A 288 1.64 -6.47 -8.17
CA PHE A 288 0.37 -6.86 -8.78
C PHE A 288 -0.08 -8.24 -8.29
N ASN A 289 0.78 -9.26 -8.36
CA ASN A 289 0.44 -10.61 -7.93
C ASN A 289 0.17 -10.69 -6.44
N THR A 290 0.84 -9.87 -5.62
CA THR A 290 0.58 -9.77 -4.18
C THR A 290 -0.79 -9.14 -3.90
N LEU A 291 -1.20 -8.10 -4.66
CA LEU A 291 -2.55 -7.55 -4.58
C LEU A 291 -3.63 -8.56 -5.00
N ILE A 292 -3.40 -9.29 -6.10
CA ILE A 292 -4.30 -10.37 -6.54
C ILE A 292 -4.42 -11.45 -5.47
N TYR A 293 -3.31 -11.81 -4.81
CA TYR A 293 -3.33 -12.77 -3.71
C TYR A 293 -4.12 -12.24 -2.50
N GLN A 294 -3.99 -10.97 -2.12
CA GLN A 294 -4.83 -10.38 -1.06
C GLN A 294 -6.31 -10.37 -1.45
N LEU A 295 -6.66 -10.00 -2.69
CA LEU A 295 -8.04 -10.09 -3.18
C LEU A 295 -8.57 -11.52 -3.09
N TRP A 296 -7.75 -12.50 -3.48
CA TRP A 296 -8.09 -13.91 -3.33
C TRP A 296 -8.36 -14.25 -1.86
N LEU A 297 -7.49 -13.87 -0.91
CA LEU A 297 -7.72 -14.09 0.52
C LEU A 297 -9.02 -13.44 1.02
N ARG A 298 -9.33 -12.23 0.55
CA ARG A 298 -10.49 -11.43 1.00
C ARG A 298 -11.80 -11.79 0.30
N ARG A 299 -11.80 -12.64 -0.75
CA ARG A 299 -12.97 -12.97 -1.60
C ARG A 299 -14.19 -13.55 -0.87
N HIS A 300 -14.01 -13.97 0.38
CA HIS A 300 -15.04 -14.57 1.21
C HIS A 300 -15.22 -13.86 2.55
N THR A 301 -14.65 -12.67 2.72
CA THR A 301 -14.75 -11.86 3.94
C THR A 301 -16.20 -11.54 4.28
N ILE A 302 -16.97 -11.12 3.27
CA ILE A 302 -18.40 -10.84 3.40
C ILE A 302 -19.16 -11.98 2.72
N ARG A 303 -20.12 -12.57 3.43
CA ARG A 303 -20.99 -13.62 2.91
C ARG A 303 -22.44 -13.29 3.20
N TYR A 304 -23.26 -13.39 2.17
CA TYR A 304 -24.71 -13.38 2.30
C TYR A 304 -25.22 -14.79 2.06
N VAL A 305 -26.24 -15.20 2.83
CA VAL A 305 -26.98 -16.42 2.55
C VAL A 305 -27.66 -16.23 1.19
N ARG A 306 -27.42 -17.16 0.25
CA ARG A 306 -28.15 -17.17 -1.02
C ARG A 306 -29.62 -17.32 -0.67
N ARG A 307 -30.45 -16.35 -1.08
CA ARG A 307 -31.90 -16.54 -1.06
C ARG A 307 -32.20 -17.44 -2.26
N GLU A 308 -32.55 -18.70 -1.97
CA GLU A 308 -33.13 -19.63 -2.94
C GLU A 308 -34.47 -19.09 -3.47
#